data_AF-A0A8T3SNF3-F1
#
_entry.id   AF-A0A8T3SNF3-F1
#
_cell.length_a   1.000
_cell.length_b   1.000
_cell.length_c   1.000
_cell.angle_alpha   90.00
_cell.angle_beta   90.00
_cell.angle_gamma   90.00
#
_symmetry.space_group_name_H-M   'P 1'
#
loop_
_entity.id
_entity.type
_entity.pdbx_description
1 polymer ?
#
loop_
_entity_poly.entity_id
_entity_poly.type
_entity_poly.pdbx_seq_one_letter_code
_entity_poly.pdbx_strand_id
1 'polypeptide(L)'
;MKLIATLITVAFIVAGCATIQPAPDAKPPETQPIDAWARVLERFVDDRGYVDFYGLQRDRADLDRYVAWVYDVGPNNRPGLFPSYDDKLAYHINAYNALAMWKILKAGIPEELGPWARFSFF
;
A
#
# COMPACT_ATOMS: atom_id res chain seq x y z
N MET A 1 -16.90 -29.24 -27.12
CA MET A 1 -17.42 -27.95 -26.64
C MET A 1 -17.59 -27.89 -25.11
N LYS A 2 -18.32 -28.82 -24.47
CA LYS A 2 -18.49 -28.80 -22.99
C LYS A 2 -17.16 -28.89 -22.22
N LEU A 3 -16.24 -29.76 -22.65
CA LEU A 3 -14.92 -29.92 -22.01
C LEU A 3 -14.04 -28.66 -22.11
N ILE A 4 -14.09 -27.96 -23.24
CA ILE A 4 -13.35 -26.71 -23.47
C ILE A 4 -13.94 -25.59 -22.61
N ALA A 5 -15.28 -25.50 -22.52
CA ALA A 5 -15.94 -24.56 -21.62
C ALA A 5 -15.60 -24.83 -20.15
N THR A 6 -15.56 -26.10 -19.72
CA THR A 6 -15.16 -26.47 -18.35
C THR A 6 -13.69 -26.09 -18.07
N LEU A 7 -12.77 -26.31 -19.01
CA LEU A 7 -11.36 -25.95 -18.86
C LEU A 7 -11.14 -24.42 -18.79
N ILE A 8 -11.89 -23.64 -19.57
CA ILE A 8 -11.86 -22.18 -19.52
C ILE A 8 -12.38 -21.67 -18.17
N THR A 9 -13.51 -22.20 -17.68
CA THR A 9 -14.09 -21.79 -16.40
C THR A 9 -13.16 -22.12 -15.21
N VAL A 10 -12.48 -23.28 -15.22
CA VAL A 10 -11.50 -23.61 -14.20
C VAL A 10 -10.31 -22.64 -14.24
N ALA A 11 -9.80 -22.29 -15.43
CA ALA A 11 -8.69 -21.36 -15.58
C ALA A 11 -8.98 -19.95 -15.01
N PHE A 12 -10.23 -19.46 -15.13
CA PHE A 12 -10.63 -18.18 -14.54
C PHE A 12 -10.70 -18.20 -13.01
N ILE A 13 -10.97 -19.35 -12.39
CA ILE A 13 -11.08 -19.47 -10.92
C ILE A 13 -9.69 -19.44 -10.26
N VAL A 14 -8.66 -20.00 -10.90
CA VAL A 14 -7.29 -20.04 -10.33
C VAL A 14 -6.53 -18.72 -10.51
N ALA A 15 -6.97 -17.85 -11.42
CA ALA A 15 -6.37 -16.53 -11.64
C ALA A 15 -6.71 -15.50 -10.53
N GLY A 16 -7.60 -15.84 -9.60
CA GLY A 16 -8.01 -14.98 -8.48
C GLY A 16 -7.03 -14.96 -7.29
N CYS A 17 -5.86 -15.58 -7.40
CA CYS A 17 -4.83 -15.45 -6.37
C CYS A 17 -4.35 -14.00 -6.31
N ALA A 18 -4.94 -13.22 -5.41
CA ALA A 18 -4.44 -11.91 -5.03
C ALA A 18 -2.98 -12.09 -4.63
N THR A 19 -2.06 -11.55 -5.44
CA THR A 19 -0.64 -11.63 -5.15
C THR A 19 -0.39 -10.78 -3.91
N ILE A 20 -0.20 -11.44 -2.76
CA ILE A 20 0.21 -10.76 -1.53
C ILE A 20 1.55 -10.11 -1.83
N GLN A 21 1.57 -8.77 -1.88
CA GLN A 21 2.82 -8.04 -2.04
C GLN A 21 3.65 -8.26 -0.78
N PRO A 22 4.92 -8.70 -0.89
CA PRO A 22 5.76 -8.91 0.29
C PRO A 22 6.01 -7.58 0.98
N ALA A 23 6.07 -7.59 2.31
CA ALA A 23 6.40 -6.40 3.10
C ALA A 23 7.73 -5.78 2.64
N PRO A 24 7.95 -4.48 2.89
CA PRO A 24 9.27 -3.88 2.72
C PRO A 24 10.33 -4.65 3.52
N ASP A 25 11.57 -4.66 3.03
CA ASP A 25 12.72 -5.21 3.77
C ASP A 25 13.17 -4.21 4.85
N ALA A 26 12.27 -3.93 5.78
CA ALA A 26 12.47 -3.07 6.92
C ALA A 26 11.87 -3.77 8.15
N LYS A 27 12.62 -3.81 9.25
CA LYS A 27 12.10 -4.36 10.51
C LYS A 27 10.94 -3.48 10.98
N PRO A 28 9.74 -4.06 11.24
CA PRO A 28 8.63 -3.30 11.78
C PRO A 28 9.02 -2.65 13.12
N PRO A 29 8.79 -1.35 13.32
CA PRO A 29 9.01 -0.71 14.61
C PRO A 29 8.00 -1.20 15.65
N GLU A 30 8.43 -1.22 16.92
CA GLU A 30 7.59 -1.67 18.05
C GLU A 30 6.43 -0.71 18.35
N THR A 31 6.63 0.57 18.08
CA THR A 31 5.63 1.64 18.21
C THR A 31 5.17 2.13 16.84
N GLN A 32 4.00 2.76 16.80
CA GLN A 32 3.49 3.38 15.57
C GLN A 32 4.44 4.50 15.12
N PRO A 33 5.06 4.40 13.93
CA PRO A 33 6.03 5.38 13.44
C PRO A 33 5.31 6.56 12.77
N ILE A 34 4.38 7.18 13.49
CA ILE A 34 3.52 8.26 12.96
C ILE A 34 4.34 9.50 12.56
N ASP A 35 5.47 9.73 13.23
CA ASP A 35 6.45 10.77 12.92
C ASP A 35 7.13 10.54 11.56
N ALA A 36 7.45 9.28 11.24
CA ALA A 36 7.99 8.91 9.94
C ALA A 36 6.96 9.16 8.83
N TRP A 37 5.70 8.78 9.07
CA TRP A 37 4.62 9.06 8.13
C TRP A 37 4.38 10.57 7.94
N ALA A 38 4.39 11.35 9.02
CA ALA A 38 4.29 12.80 8.95
C ALA A 38 5.42 13.40 8.09
N ARG A 39 6.67 12.98 8.29
CA ARG A 39 7.80 13.44 7.46
C ARG A 39 7.64 13.08 5.98
N VAL A 40 7.06 11.92 5.66
CA VAL A 40 6.77 11.56 4.26
C VAL A 40 5.79 12.57 3.65
N LEU A 41 4.70 12.85 4.36
CA LEU A 41 3.69 13.81 3.90
C LEU A 41 4.28 15.22 3.77
N GLU A 42 5.00 15.70 4.78
CA GLU A 42 5.60 17.03 4.80
C GLU A 42 6.64 17.25 3.69
N ARG A 43 7.42 16.21 3.35
CA ARG A 43 8.55 16.34 2.42
C ARG A 43 8.19 16.05 0.97
N PHE A 44 7.19 15.20 0.74
CA PHE A 44 6.92 14.66 -0.59
C PHE A 44 5.49 14.90 -1.09
N VAL A 45 4.66 15.64 -0.35
CA VAL A 45 3.31 15.99 -0.78
C VAL A 45 3.18 17.51 -0.81
N ASP A 46 2.77 18.06 -1.97
CA ASP A 46 2.54 19.51 -2.12
C ASP A 46 1.20 19.94 -1.48
N ASP A 47 0.99 21.25 -1.36
CA ASP A 47 -0.24 21.83 -0.78
C ASP A 47 -1.53 21.46 -1.54
N ARG A 48 -1.41 20.92 -2.75
CA ARG A 48 -2.55 20.44 -3.56
C ARG A 48 -2.76 18.93 -3.43
N GLY A 49 -1.91 18.24 -2.67
CA GLY A 49 -1.95 16.80 -2.45
C GLY A 49 -1.21 15.98 -3.50
N TYR A 50 -0.39 16.59 -4.37
CA TYR A 50 0.41 15.83 -5.35
C TYR A 50 1.68 15.29 -4.70
N VAL A 51 1.98 14.03 -5.00
CA VAL A 51 3.15 13.32 -4.45
C VAL A 51 4.34 13.46 -5.40
N ASP A 52 5.49 13.90 -4.89
CA ASP A 52 6.79 13.78 -5.58
C ASP A 52 7.32 12.35 -5.45
N PHE A 53 6.83 11.47 -6.33
CA PHE A 53 7.27 10.06 -6.34
C PHE A 53 8.75 9.89 -6.65
N TYR A 54 9.35 10.77 -7.46
CA TYR A 54 10.77 10.68 -7.80
C TYR A 54 11.65 11.08 -6.63
N GLY A 55 11.29 12.14 -5.88
CA GLY A 55 11.93 12.49 -4.61
C GLY A 55 11.78 11.39 -3.58
N LEU A 56 10.55 10.89 -3.40
CA LEU A 56 10.25 9.81 -2.46
C LEU A 56 10.97 8.50 -2.80
N GLN A 57 11.14 8.17 -4.08
CA GLN A 57 11.90 6.98 -4.50
C GLN A 57 13.38 7.07 -4.08
N ARG A 58 13.96 8.27 -4.07
CA ARG A 58 15.36 8.50 -3.67
C ARG A 58 15.55 8.45 -2.15
N ASP A 59 14.51 8.78 -1.38
CA ASP A 59 14.54 8.75 0.09
C ASP A 59 13.24 8.16 0.65
N ARG A 60 13.15 6.82 0.58
CA ARG A 60 11.97 6.02 0.93
C ARG A 60 11.97 5.45 2.35
N ALA A 61 12.99 5.74 3.15
CA ALA A 61 13.21 5.05 4.42
C ALA A 61 12.05 5.21 5.41
N ASP A 62 11.52 6.43 5.54
CA ASP A 62 10.38 6.71 6.41
C ASP A 62 9.09 6.04 5.90
N LEU A 63 8.87 5.99 4.58
CA LEU A 63 7.74 5.28 3.99
C LEU A 63 7.82 3.78 4.25
N ASP A 64 8.98 3.16 3.98
CA ASP A 64 9.16 1.73 4.21
C ASP A 64 9.01 1.36 5.68
N ARG A 65 9.48 2.22 6.59
CA ARG A 65 9.29 2.05 8.03
C ARG A 65 7.81 2.07 8.42
N TYR A 66 7.03 3.01 7.90
CA TYR A 66 5.59 3.08 8.18
C TYR A 66 4.83 1.90 7.56
N VAL A 67 5.14 1.54 6.33
CA VAL A 67 4.52 0.39 5.65
C VAL A 67 4.85 -0.92 6.36
N ALA A 68 6.10 -1.13 6.79
CA ALA A 68 6.47 -2.32 7.57
C ALA A 68 5.64 -2.45 8.86
N TRP A 69 5.34 -1.33 9.53
CA TRP A 69 4.42 -1.33 10.68
C TRP A 69 2.99 -1.71 10.29
N VAL A 70 2.45 -1.16 9.19
CA VAL A 70 1.10 -1.49 8.68
C VAL A 70 0.95 -2.98 8.34
N TYR A 71 2.02 -3.63 7.87
CA TYR A 71 2.01 -5.06 7.60
C TYR A 71 1.90 -5.93 8.87
N ASP A 72 2.37 -5.45 10.03
CA ASP A 72 2.37 -6.21 11.28
C ASP A 72 1.22 -5.81 12.24
N VAL A 73 0.75 -4.57 12.16
CA VAL A 73 -0.13 -3.97 13.16
C VAL A 73 -1.39 -3.41 12.52
N GLY A 74 -2.56 -3.83 13.00
CA GLY A 74 -3.85 -3.23 12.64
C GLY A 74 -4.95 -3.48 13.67
N PRO A 75 -6.14 -2.87 13.48
CA PRO A 75 -7.26 -2.95 14.42
C PRO A 75 -7.72 -4.38 14.75
N ASN A 76 -7.53 -5.33 13.84
CA ASN A 76 -7.97 -6.71 14.00
C ASN A 76 -7.04 -7.53 14.89
N ASN A 77 -5.72 -7.32 14.81
CA ASN A 77 -4.73 -8.12 15.55
C ASN A 77 -4.15 -7.39 16.77
N ARG A 78 -4.22 -6.06 16.81
CA ARG A 78 -3.78 -5.21 17.93
C ARG A 78 -4.87 -4.21 18.33
N PRO A 79 -6.10 -4.65 18.67
CA PRO A 79 -7.22 -3.74 18.93
C PRO A 79 -6.98 -2.74 20.06
N GLY A 80 -6.11 -3.07 21.04
CA GLY A 80 -5.76 -2.17 22.13
C GLY A 80 -5.00 -0.89 21.71
N LEU A 81 -4.42 -0.87 20.51
CA LEU A 81 -3.82 0.34 19.92
C LEU A 81 -4.84 1.24 19.22
N PHE A 82 -6.06 0.75 19.00
CA PHE A 82 -7.12 1.44 18.26
C PHE A 82 -8.45 1.40 19.04
N PRO A 83 -8.51 2.01 20.24
CA PRO A 83 -9.65 1.87 21.15
C PRO A 83 -10.92 2.53 20.63
N SER A 84 -10.81 3.61 19.84
CA SER A 84 -11.98 4.34 19.32
C SER A 84 -12.27 4.04 17.85
N TYR A 85 -13.42 4.52 17.38
CA TYR A 85 -13.75 4.54 15.95
C TYR A 85 -12.75 5.41 15.17
N ASP A 86 -12.42 6.59 15.70
CA ASP A 86 -11.54 7.56 15.05
C ASP A 86 -10.12 7.01 14.89
N ASP A 87 -9.60 6.25 15.86
CA ASP A 87 -8.28 5.61 15.76
C ASP A 87 -8.24 4.59 14.61
N LYS A 88 -9.31 3.81 14.45
CA LYS A 88 -9.44 2.82 13.38
C LYS A 88 -9.57 3.50 12.02
N LEU A 89 -10.36 4.57 11.96
CA LEU A 89 -10.53 5.36 10.74
C LEU A 89 -9.20 6.00 10.32
N ALA A 90 -8.49 6.65 11.25
CA ALA A 90 -7.18 7.23 11.01
C ALA A 90 -6.16 6.18 10.55
N TYR A 91 -6.15 5.00 11.18
CA TYR A 91 -5.33 3.87 10.73
C TYR A 91 -5.62 3.51 9.28
N HIS A 92 -6.89 3.29 8.92
CA HIS A 92 -7.26 2.83 7.58
C HIS A 92 -6.93 3.88 6.50
N ILE A 93 -7.18 5.16 6.77
CA ILE A 93 -6.85 6.24 5.82
C ILE A 93 -5.33 6.31 5.61
N ASN A 94 -4.55 6.32 6.70
CA ASN A 94 -3.09 6.40 6.60
C ASN A 94 -2.49 5.14 5.96
N ALA A 95 -2.98 3.96 6.32
CA ALA A 95 -2.55 2.69 5.74
C ALA A 95 -2.83 2.63 4.24
N TYR A 96 -4.03 3.04 3.81
CA TYR A 96 -4.37 3.10 2.39
C TYR A 96 -3.42 4.02 1.62
N ASN A 97 -3.23 5.26 2.10
CA ASN A 97 -2.37 6.24 1.43
C ASN A 97 -0.91 5.77 1.35
N ALA A 98 -0.35 5.28 2.47
CA ALA A 98 1.02 4.78 2.50
C ALA A 98 1.22 3.56 1.59
N LEU A 99 0.29 2.60 1.61
CA LEU A 99 0.35 1.41 0.75
C LEU A 99 0.20 1.77 -0.73
N ALA A 100 -0.65 2.74 -1.06
CA ALA A 100 -0.79 3.23 -2.44
C ALA A 100 0.52 3.87 -2.93
N MET A 101 1.13 4.75 -2.14
CA MET A 101 2.42 5.36 -2.47
C MET A 101 3.51 4.31 -2.64
N TRP A 102 3.59 3.36 -1.70
CA TRP A 102 4.56 2.28 -1.76
C TRP A 102 4.37 1.36 -2.96
N LYS A 103 3.12 1.04 -3.32
CA LYS A 103 2.81 0.25 -4.53
C LYS A 103 3.30 0.93 -5.80
N ILE A 104 3.21 2.27 -5.90
CA ILE A 104 3.75 3.02 -7.06
C ILE A 104 5.26 2.85 -7.15
N LEU A 105 5.97 2.99 -6.02
CA LEU A 105 7.42 2.80 -6.02
C LEU A 105 7.84 1.37 -6.39
N LYS A 106 7.02 0.38 -6.01
CA LYS A 106 7.25 -1.05 -6.32
C LYS A 106 6.92 -1.41 -7.78
N ALA A 107 5.85 -0.85 -8.33
CA ALA A 107 5.42 -1.10 -9.71
C ALA A 107 6.27 -0.32 -10.73
N GLY A 108 6.94 0.75 -10.31
CA GLY A 108 7.59 1.72 -11.18
C GLY A 108 6.69 2.93 -11.39
N ILE A 109 7.28 4.13 -11.37
CA ILE A 109 6.57 5.40 -11.52
C ILE A 109 6.16 5.54 -13.00
N PRO A 110 4.87 5.52 -13.34
CA PRO A 110 4.44 5.67 -14.72
C PRO A 110 4.56 7.14 -15.14
N GLU A 111 4.98 7.39 -16.39
CA GLU A 111 4.92 8.74 -16.98
C GLU A 111 3.45 9.20 -17.13
N GLU A 112 2.55 8.26 -17.43
CA GLU A 112 1.11 8.50 -17.55
C GLU A 112 0.29 7.33 -16.99
N LEU A 113 -0.81 7.64 -16.31
CA LEU A 113 -1.81 6.64 -15.91
C LEU A 113 -2.76 6.36 -17.09
N GLY A 114 -2.23 5.76 -18.15
CA GLY A 114 -3.00 5.27 -19.29
C GLY A 114 -3.98 4.15 -18.89
N PRO A 115 -4.93 3.77 -19.76
CA PRO A 115 -5.96 2.77 -19.45
C PRO A 115 -5.37 1.46 -18.90
N TRP A 116 -4.29 0.98 -19.50
CA TRP A 116 -3.62 -0.26 -19.10
C TRP A 116 -2.85 -0.13 -17.77
N ALA A 117 -2.20 1.00 -17.53
CA ALA A 117 -1.52 1.28 -16.26
C ALA A 117 -2.52 1.35 -15.09
N ARG A 118 -3.75 1.81 -15.33
CA ARG A 118 -4.82 1.81 -14.31
C ARG A 118 -5.24 0.38 -13.95
N PHE A 119 -5.41 -0.49 -14.94
CA PHE A 119 -5.82 -1.89 -14.69
C PHE A 119 -4.74 -2.75 -14.02
N SER A 120 -3.47 -2.48 -14.24
CA SER A 120 -2.39 -3.19 -13.53
C SER A 120 -2.13 -2.63 -12.13
N PHE A 121 -2.51 -1.38 -11.90
CA PHE A 121 -2.27 -0.67 -10.64
C PHE A 121 -3.41 -0.83 -9.62
N PHE A 122 -4.68 -0.89 -10.04
CA PHE A 122 -5.84 -1.07 -9.16
C PHE A 122 -6.36 -2.51 -9.20
#